data_AF-A0A955NQ19-F1
#
_entry.id   AF-A0A955NQ19-F1
#
_cell.length_a   1.000
_cell.length_b   1.000
_cell.length_c   1.000
_cell.angle_alpha   90.00
_cell.angle_beta   90.00
_cell.angle_gamma   90.00
#
_symmetry.space_group_name_H-M   'P 1'
#
loop_
_entity.id
_entity.type
_entity.pdbx_description
1 polymer ?
#
loop_
_entity_poly.entity_id
_entity_poly.type
_entity_poly.pdbx_seq_one_letter_code
_entity_poly.pdbx_strand_id
1 'polypeptide(L)'
;MNRPEQPGRTGMDTSVILLFVTFGVMGGFIAGFLGVGGGVLFVPCLYHGFIWMGIEDTGLAMHLAVGTSLAIIVITSLSSALGHAIHGALTGGQVLSMAILAVPAALAGAAIASVVGGDFLKSFFGAFLLFVA
;
A
#
# COMPACT_ATOMS: atom_id res chain seq x y z
N MET A 1 25.13 31.60 -3.67
CA MET A 1 23.80 31.11 -3.27
C MET A 1 23.87 29.59 -3.31
N ASN A 2 24.12 28.99 -2.16
CA ASN A 2 24.58 27.60 -2.02
C ASN A 2 23.50 26.63 -2.49
N ARG A 3 23.78 25.87 -3.55
CA ARG A 3 23.04 24.67 -3.89
C ARG A 3 23.38 23.65 -2.81
N PRO A 4 22.44 23.17 -1.98
CA PRO A 4 22.74 22.04 -1.11
C PRO A 4 23.13 20.87 -2.02
N GLU A 5 24.35 20.40 -1.80
CA GLU A 5 24.97 19.20 -2.34
C GLU A 5 23.92 18.10 -2.56
N GLN A 6 23.59 17.77 -3.81
CA GLN A 6 22.82 16.58 -4.13
C GLN A 6 23.71 15.37 -3.82
N PRO A 7 23.42 14.55 -2.79
CA PRO A 7 24.21 13.37 -2.49
C PRO A 7 24.15 12.42 -3.69
N GLY A 8 25.29 11.81 -3.99
CA GLY A 8 25.55 11.07 -5.22
C GLY A 8 24.48 10.05 -5.60
N ARG A 9 24.17 10.01 -6.90
CA ARG A 9 23.31 9.05 -7.59
C ARG A 9 23.91 7.62 -7.64
N THR A 10 24.32 7.05 -6.52
CA THR A 10 24.96 5.73 -6.48
C THR A 10 24.60 4.97 -5.21
N GLY A 11 23.64 4.05 -5.34
CA GLY A 11 23.15 3.19 -4.28
C GLY A 11 21.86 3.74 -3.70
N MET A 12 20.87 2.87 -3.51
CA MET A 12 19.70 3.17 -2.70
C MET A 12 20.21 3.63 -1.33
N ASP A 13 20.16 4.94 -1.04
CA ASP A 13 20.74 5.52 0.18
C ASP A 13 20.19 4.75 1.37
N THR A 14 21.06 4.18 2.21
CA THR A 14 20.66 3.31 3.34
C THR A 14 19.56 3.95 4.20
N SER A 15 19.55 5.28 4.27
CA SER A 15 18.51 6.12 4.89
C SER A 15 17.10 5.86 4.35
N VAL A 16 16.94 5.73 3.02
CA VAL A 16 15.65 5.47 2.36
C VAL A 16 15.18 4.05 2.67
N ILE A 17 16.08 3.07 2.64
CA ILE A 17 15.76 1.69 3.02
C ILE A 17 15.28 1.65 4.48
N LEU A 18 16.01 2.30 5.38
CA LEU A 18 15.67 2.35 6.80
C LEU A 18 14.31 3.02 7.03
N LEU A 19 14.00 4.08 6.26
CA LEU A 19 12.73 4.77 6.28
C LEU A 19 11.58 3.82 5.89
N PHE A 20 11.68 3.19 4.72
CA PHE A 20 10.64 2.26 4.23
C PHE A 20 10.46 1.04 5.14
N VAL A 21 11.55 0.50 5.71
CA VAL A 21 11.48 -0.61 6.67
C VAL A 21 10.76 -0.15 7.95
N THR A 22 11.09 1.03 8.47
CA THR A 22 10.46 1.55 9.70
C THR A 22 8.97 1.82 9.48
N PHE A 23 8.60 2.46 8.36
CA PHE A 23 7.20 2.67 7.99
C PHE A 23 6.48 1.35 7.69
N GLY A 24 7.16 0.39 7.06
CA GLY A 24 6.64 -0.95 6.80
C GLY A 24 6.28 -1.69 8.09
N VAL A 25 7.20 -1.68 9.07
CA VAL A 25 7.01 -2.34 10.36
C VAL A 25 5.95 -1.64 11.20
N MET A 26 6.04 -0.32 11.37
CA MET A 26 5.05 0.46 12.14
C MET A 26 3.67 0.40 11.48
N GLY A 27 3.60 0.63 10.17
CA GLY A 27 2.36 0.59 9.39
C GLY A 27 1.74 -0.80 9.39
N GLY A 28 2.55 -1.85 9.26
CA GLY A 28 2.09 -3.24 9.33
C GLY A 28 1.58 -3.62 10.72
N PHE A 29 2.24 -3.16 11.78
CA PHE A 29 1.81 -3.38 13.16
C PHE A 29 0.47 -2.69 13.45
N ILE A 30 0.35 -1.41 13.09
CA ILE A 30 -0.89 -0.63 13.25
C ILE A 30 -2.02 -1.24 12.40
N ALA A 31 -1.73 -1.60 11.16
CA ALA A 31 -2.70 -2.24 10.27
C ALA A 31 -3.19 -3.59 10.79
N GLY A 32 -2.30 -4.39 11.37
CA GLY A 32 -2.64 -5.65 12.02
C GLY A 32 -3.48 -5.45 13.26
N PHE A 33 -3.20 -4.41 14.05
CA PHE A 33 -3.95 -4.09 15.26
C PHE A 33 -5.35 -3.54 14.97
N LEU A 34 -5.51 -2.68 13.96
CA LEU A 34 -6.81 -2.14 13.55
C LEU A 34 -7.63 -3.14 12.71
N GLY A 35 -7.00 -4.13 12.08
CA GLY A 35 -7.68 -5.12 11.25
C GLY A 35 -8.22 -4.59 9.91
N VAL A 36 -7.94 -3.33 9.56
CA VAL A 36 -8.50 -2.65 8.36
C VAL A 36 -7.69 -2.93 7.07
N GLY A 37 -6.49 -3.51 7.18
CA GLY A 37 -5.57 -3.65 6.05
C GLY A 37 -4.93 -2.29 5.73
N GLY A 38 -3.60 -2.19 5.82
CA GLY A 38 -2.88 -0.92 5.98
C GLY A 38 -2.90 0.07 4.80
N GLY A 39 -3.79 -0.07 3.81
CA GLY A 39 -3.82 0.74 2.59
C GLY A 39 -3.90 2.25 2.86
N VAL A 40 -4.69 2.67 3.86
CA VAL A 40 -4.82 4.07 4.30
C VAL A 40 -3.47 4.65 4.74
N LEU A 41 -2.60 3.83 5.33
CA LEU A 41 -1.25 4.22 5.75
C LEU A 41 -0.22 4.06 4.63
N PHE A 42 -0.24 2.94 3.92
CA PHE A 42 0.77 2.60 2.92
C PHE A 42 0.71 3.49 1.69
N VAL A 43 -0.48 3.82 1.16
CA VAL A 43 -0.60 4.63 -0.05
C VAL A 43 0.06 6.01 0.08
N PRO A 44 -0.24 6.84 1.10
CA PRO A 44 0.42 8.16 1.22
C PRO A 44 1.92 8.04 1.51
N CYS A 45 2.34 7.06 2.30
CA CYS A 45 3.77 6.83 2.58
C CYS A 45 4.53 6.46 1.30
N LEU A 46 3.99 5.52 0.52
CA LEU A 46 4.57 5.09 -0.76
C LEU A 46 4.55 6.22 -1.78
N TYR A 47 3.45 6.97 -1.88
CA TYR A 47 3.34 8.13 -2.77
C TYR A 47 4.45 9.14 -2.48
N HIS A 48 4.61 9.54 -1.22
CA HIS A 48 5.66 10.51 -0.86
C HIS A 48 7.07 9.94 -1.06
N GLY A 49 7.26 8.65 -0.75
CA GLY A 49 8.52 7.95 -1.01
C GLY A 49 8.89 7.91 -2.50
N PHE A 50 7.92 7.66 -3.39
CA PHE A 50 8.13 7.67 -4.83
C PHE A 50 8.43 9.07 -5.38
N ILE A 51 7.76 10.11 -4.87
CA ILE A 51 8.09 11.50 -5.21
C ILE A 51 9.52 11.84 -4.77
N TRP A 52 9.94 11.42 -3.57
CA TRP A 52 11.32 11.61 -3.08
C TRP A 52 12.37 10.87 -3.89
N MET A 53 12.01 9.73 -4.49
CA MET A 53 12.88 8.94 -5.36
C MET A 53 13.09 9.57 -6.75
N GLY A 54 12.45 10.71 -7.02
CA GLY A 54 12.56 11.44 -8.29
C GLY A 54 11.54 11.02 -9.34
N ILE A 55 10.43 10.38 -8.96
CA ILE A 55 9.30 10.17 -9.88
C ILE A 55 8.55 11.50 -10.02
N GLU A 56 8.86 12.24 -11.09
CA GLU A 56 8.27 13.56 -11.36
C GLU A 56 6.82 13.48 -11.84
N ASP A 57 6.43 12.36 -12.47
CA ASP A 57 5.05 12.10 -12.87
C ASP A 57 4.21 11.71 -11.65
N THR A 58 3.41 12.66 -11.17
CA THR A 58 2.54 12.46 -10.01
C THR A 58 1.44 11.43 -10.25
N GLY A 59 1.01 11.25 -11.50
CA GLY A 59 0.02 10.25 -11.85
C GLY A 59 0.61 8.84 -11.78
N LEU A 60 1.81 8.66 -12.32
CA LEU A 60 2.58 7.42 -12.22
C LEU A 60 2.91 7.08 -10.76
N ALA A 61 3.38 8.05 -9.98
CA ALA A 61 3.69 7.86 -8.56
C ALA A 61 2.48 7.39 -7.76
N MET A 62 1.29 7.94 -8.04
CA MET A 62 0.05 7.52 -7.39
C MET A 62 -0.35 6.08 -7.78
N HIS A 63 -0.19 5.74 -9.06
CA HIS A 63 -0.46 4.39 -9.56
C HIS A 63 0.45 3.34 -8.90
N LEU A 64 1.75 3.64 -8.81
CA LEU A 64 2.72 2.79 -8.14
C LEU A 64 2.43 2.66 -6.64
N ALA A 65 2.04 3.76 -5.98
CA ALA A 65 1.67 3.75 -4.56
C ALA A 65 0.46 2.85 -4.29
N VAL A 66 -0.61 3.01 -5.07
CA VAL A 66 -1.83 2.20 -4.93
C VAL A 66 -1.54 0.74 -5.24
N GLY A 67 -0.89 0.44 -6.37
CA GLY A 67 -0.55 -0.93 -6.76
C GLY A 67 0.34 -1.64 -5.76
N THR A 68 1.37 -0.95 -5.26
CA THR A 68 2.29 -1.51 -4.25
C THR A 68 1.57 -1.72 -2.92
N SER A 69 0.69 -0.81 -2.50
CA SER A 69 -0.12 -0.97 -1.28
C SER A 69 -1.06 -2.17 -1.38
N LEU A 70 -1.68 -2.40 -2.54
CA LEU A 70 -2.55 -3.56 -2.78
C LEU A 70 -1.76 -4.86 -2.68
N ALA A 71 -0.55 -4.91 -3.24
CA ALA A 71 0.33 -6.06 -3.10
C ALA A 71 0.68 -6.34 -1.63
N ILE A 72 0.99 -5.30 -0.84
CA ILE A 72 1.23 -5.41 0.60
C ILE A 72 -0.03 -5.92 1.32
N ILE A 73 -1.21 -5.40 0.99
CA ILE A 73 -2.49 -5.81 1.58
C ILE A 73 -2.79 -7.29 1.31
N VAL A 74 -2.51 -7.80 0.12
CA VAL A 74 -2.70 -9.22 -0.21
C VAL A 74 -1.82 -10.10 0.68
N ILE A 75 -0.53 -9.77 0.80
CA ILE A 75 0.42 -10.54 1.62
C ILE A 75 0.04 -10.48 3.11
N THR A 76 -0.26 -9.28 3.62
CA THR A 76 -0.63 -9.07 5.02
C THR A 76 -1.96 -9.74 5.38
N SER A 77 -2.96 -9.66 4.49
CA SER A 77 -4.25 -10.35 4.65
C SER A 77 -4.07 -11.86 4.67
N LEU A 78 -3.22 -12.40 3.78
CA LEU A 78 -2.91 -13.83 3.77
C LEU A 78 -2.22 -14.27 5.06
N SER A 79 -1.24 -13.49 5.54
CA SER A 79 -0.57 -13.74 6.82
C SER A 79 -1.55 -13.72 8.00
N SER A 80 -2.50 -12.76 8.01
CA SER A 80 -3.52 -12.64 9.06
C SER A 80 -4.52 -13.80 9.03
N ALA A 81 -4.98 -14.18 7.83
CA ALA A 81 -5.87 -15.31 7.64
C ALA A 81 -5.23 -16.63 8.06
N LEU A 82 -3.95 -16.83 7.73
CA LEU A 82 -3.16 -17.99 8.19
C LEU A 82 -3.04 -18.00 9.72
N GLY A 83 -2.75 -16.85 10.34
CA GLY A 83 -2.71 -16.71 11.79
C GLY A 83 -4.02 -17.16 12.45
N HIS A 84 -5.17 -16.72 11.94
CA HIS A 84 -6.46 -17.13 12.48
C HIS A 84 -6.84 -18.59 12.17
N ALA A 85 -6.43 -19.12 11.01
CA ALA A 85 -6.64 -20.53 10.67
C ALA A 85 -5.88 -21.47 11.63
N ILE A 86 -4.66 -21.09 12.02
CA ILE A 86 -3.84 -21.86 12.99
C ILE A 86 -4.48 -21.86 14.38
N HIS A 87 -5.17 -20.78 14.77
CA HIS A 87 -5.89 -20.71 16.05
C HIS A 87 -7.28 -21.38 16.03
N GLY A 88 -7.63 -22.09 14.95
CA GLY A 88 -8.90 -22.83 14.82
C GLY A 88 -10.12 -21.94 14.63
N ALA A 89 -9.94 -20.63 14.39
CA ALA A 89 -11.03 -19.66 14.26
C ALA A 89 -11.69 -19.65 12.87
N LEU A 90 -11.06 -20.27 11.86
CA LEU A 90 -11.62 -20.37 10.51
C LEU A 90 -11.77 -21.82 10.07
N THR A 91 -12.99 -22.18 9.68
CA THR A 91 -13.22 -23.40 8.89
C THR A 91 -12.81 -23.14 7.43
N GLY A 92 -12.22 -24.14 6.76
CA GLY A 92 -11.79 -24.00 5.37
C GLY A 92 -12.91 -23.55 4.41
N GLY A 93 -14.18 -23.86 4.74
CA GLY A 93 -15.35 -23.37 4.00
C GLY A 93 -15.58 -21.86 4.12
N GLN A 94 -15.33 -21.25 5.28
CA GLN A 94 -15.45 -19.80 5.46
C GLN A 94 -14.36 -19.04 4.70
N VAL A 95 -13.11 -19.54 4.75
CA VAL A 95 -12.00 -19.00 3.96
C VAL A 95 -12.34 -19.04 2.48
N LEU A 96 -12.86 -20.18 2.00
CA LEU A 96 -13.18 -20.35 0.59
C LEU A 96 -14.34 -19.45 0.15
N SER A 97 -15.38 -19.29 0.97
CA SER A 97 -16.51 -18.41 0.67
C SER A 97 -16.08 -16.94 0.58
N MET A 98 -15.21 -16.49 1.49
CA MET A 98 -14.63 -15.15 1.43
C MET A 98 -13.70 -14.98 0.23
N ALA A 99 -12.83 -15.97 -0.05
CA ALA A 99 -11.90 -15.92 -1.17
C ALA A 99 -12.62 -15.86 -2.53
N ILE A 100 -13.72 -16.60 -2.69
CA ILE A 100 -14.52 -16.62 -3.93
C ILE A 100 -15.07 -15.23 -4.27
N LEU A 101 -15.37 -14.40 -3.27
CA LEU A 101 -15.87 -13.05 -3.49
C LEU A 101 -14.72 -12.03 -3.55
N ALA A 102 -13.74 -12.17 -2.65
CA ALA A 102 -12.64 -11.23 -2.50
C ALA A 102 -11.68 -11.24 -3.69
N VAL A 103 -11.34 -12.42 -4.22
CA VAL A 103 -10.39 -12.54 -5.34
C VAL A 103 -10.90 -11.86 -6.62
N PRO A 104 -12.10 -12.16 -7.14
CA PRO A 104 -12.61 -11.48 -8.34
C PRO A 104 -12.88 -9.99 -8.09
N ALA A 105 -13.33 -9.60 -6.89
CA ALA A 105 -13.50 -8.19 -6.54
C ALA A 105 -12.15 -7.44 -6.54
N ALA A 106 -11.09 -8.03 -5.98
CA ALA A 106 -9.75 -7.45 -5.96
C ALA A 106 -9.16 -7.35 -7.37
N LEU A 107 -9.33 -8.39 -8.20
CA LEU A 107 -8.89 -8.38 -9.60
C LEU A 107 -9.63 -7.33 -10.42
N ALA A 108 -10.96 -7.25 -10.29
CA ALA A 108 -11.77 -6.24 -10.96
C ALA A 108 -11.38 -4.83 -10.50
N GLY A 109 -11.23 -4.61 -9.19
CA GLY A 109 -10.80 -3.34 -8.62
C GLY A 109 -9.41 -2.93 -9.11
N ALA A 110 -8.45 -3.85 -9.14
CA ALA A 110 -7.10 -3.60 -9.66
C ALA A 110 -7.12 -3.27 -11.16
N ALA A 111 -7.91 -3.99 -11.96
CA ALA A 111 -8.07 -3.73 -13.38
C ALA A 111 -8.70 -2.35 -13.64
N ILE A 112 -9.74 -1.98 -12.89
CA ILE A 112 -10.36 -0.66 -12.98
C ILE A 112 -9.36 0.42 -12.56
N ALA A 113 -8.65 0.23 -11.44
CA ALA A 113 -7.65 1.17 -10.98
C ALA A 113 -6.56 1.39 -12.04
N SER A 114 -6.16 0.34 -12.77
CA SER A 114 -5.11 0.39 -13.79
C SER A 114 -5.41 1.30 -15.00
N VAL A 115 -6.69 1.54 -15.27
CA VAL A 115 -7.15 2.35 -16.41
C VAL A 115 -7.61 3.76 -16.00
N VAL A 116 -7.68 4.02 -14.69
CA VAL A 116 -8.07 5.32 -14.14
C VAL A 116 -6.87 6.27 -14.16
N GLY A 117 -7.07 7.49 -14.65
CA GLY A 117 -6.01 8.51 -14.66
C GLY A 117 -5.47 8.79 -13.26
N GLY A 118 -4.14 8.90 -13.14
CA GLY A 118 -3.46 9.06 -11.85
C GLY A 118 -3.90 10.31 -11.06
N ASP A 119 -4.27 11.40 -11.76
CA ASP A 119 -4.80 12.61 -11.12
C ASP A 119 -6.20 12.39 -10.51
N PHE A 120 -7.07 11.66 -11.21
CA PHE A 120 -8.36 11.26 -10.65
C PHE A 120 -8.17 10.33 -9.46
N LEU A 121 -7.27 9.35 -9.57
CA LEU A 121 -6.98 8.41 -8.49
C LEU A 121 -6.44 9.13 -7.25
N LYS A 122 -5.57 10.12 -7.43
CA LYS A 122 -5.04 10.97 -6.36
C LYS A 122 -6.15 11.78 -5.68
N SER A 123 -7.02 12.43 -6.46
CA SER A 123 -8.13 13.22 -5.93
C SER A 123 -9.15 12.35 -5.19
N PHE A 124 -9.51 11.21 -5.79
CA PHE A 124 -10.40 10.22 -5.18
C PHE A 124 -9.84 9.69 -3.86
N PHE A 125 -8.57 9.30 -3.85
CA PHE A 125 -7.93 8.80 -2.63
C PHE A 125 -7.84 9.88 -1.56
N GLY A 126 -7.56 11.14 -1.93
CA GLY A 126 -7.60 12.27 -1.01
C GLY A 126 -8.98 12.50 -0.40
N ALA A 127 -10.05 12.44 -1.19
CA ALA A 127 -11.43 12.54 -0.70
C ALA A 127 -11.80 11.36 0.21
N PHE A 128 -11.37 10.13 -0.16
CA PHE A 128 -11.57 8.95 0.66
C PHE A 128 -10.87 9.06 2.01
N LEU A 129 -9.63 9.55 2.05
CA LEU A 129 -8.91 9.79 3.30
C LEU A 129 -9.63 10.81 4.20
N LEU A 130 -10.16 11.89 3.62
CA LEU A 130 -10.95 12.88 4.37
C LEU A 130 -12.26 12.31 4.92
N PHE A 131 -12.87 11.36 4.23
CA PHE A 131 -14.08 10.69 4.70
C PHE A 131 -13.82 9.70 5.84
N VAL A 132 -12.64 9.06 5.83
CA VAL A 132 -12.24 8.07 6.84
C VAL A 132 -11.66 8.72 8.12
N ALA A 133 -11.08 9.92 8.02
CA ALA A 133 -10.50 10.68 9.11
C ALA A 133 -11.54 11.24 10.09
#